data_AF-N8QEX2-F1
#
_entry.id   AF-N8QEX2-F1
#
_cell.length_a   1.000
_cell.length_b   1.000
_cell.length_c   1.000
_cell.angle_alpha   90.00
_cell.angle_beta   90.00
_cell.angle_gamma   90.00
#
_symmetry.space_group_name_H-M   'P 1'
#
loop_
_entity.id
_entity.type
_entity.pdbx_description
1 polymer ?
#
loop_
_entity_poly.entity_id
_entity_poly.type
_entity_poly.pdbx_seq_one_letter_code
_entity_poly.pdbx_strand_id
1 'polypeptide(L)'
;MNILFKSSVLCASVLLAACNNDDHQQSQTTPENNTPSKYYQTKTPYQPLQDLKKYEPTPQGFEPVFTELVARHGSRGLSSIKYDLALYNLWKQAKAENALTPLGEKLGADLESDVVPLIRPLNSVL
;
A
#
# COMPACT_ATOMS: atom_id res chain seq x y z
N MET A 1 -4.65 -48.11 -46.18
CA MET A 1 -4.89 -46.68 -45.98
C MET A 1 -6.15 -46.55 -45.14
N ASN A 2 -5.97 -46.54 -43.82
CA ASN A 2 -7.05 -46.42 -42.83
C ASN A 2 -6.56 -45.42 -41.79
N ILE A 3 -7.31 -44.34 -41.53
CA ILE A 3 -7.55 -43.71 -40.21
C ILE A 3 -8.22 -42.34 -40.43
N LEU A 4 -9.09 -41.80 -39.59
CA LEU A 4 -10.11 -42.31 -38.66
C LEU A 4 -10.78 -41.03 -38.08
N PHE A 5 -12.11 -41.08 -37.99
CA PHE A 5 -13.08 -40.36 -37.15
C PHE A 5 -12.78 -39.04 -36.40
N LYS A 6 -13.79 -38.16 -36.50
CA LYS A 6 -14.06 -36.89 -35.81
C LYS A 6 -14.39 -37.06 -34.32
N SER A 7 -14.07 -36.06 -33.49
CA SER A 7 -14.86 -35.50 -32.35
C SER A 7 -14.04 -34.38 -31.70
N SER A 8 -14.34 -33.08 -31.88
CA SER A 8 -15.35 -32.30 -31.14
C SER A 8 -15.39 -32.60 -29.64
N VAL A 9 -14.54 -31.90 -28.88
CA VAL A 9 -14.69 -31.75 -27.43
C VAL A 9 -14.76 -30.26 -27.13
N LEU A 10 -16.00 -29.78 -27.00
CA LEU A 10 -16.34 -28.48 -26.47
C LEU A 10 -16.13 -28.55 -24.96
N CYS A 11 -15.00 -28.05 -24.45
CA CYS A 11 -14.78 -27.93 -23.01
C CYS A 11 -15.71 -26.86 -22.45
N ALA A 12 -16.82 -27.30 -21.85
CA ALA A 12 -17.66 -26.49 -20.99
C ALA A 12 -16.94 -26.25 -19.66
N SER A 13 -16.25 -25.13 -19.52
CA SER A 13 -15.80 -24.62 -18.22
C SER A 13 -16.90 -23.76 -17.60
N VAL A 14 -17.76 -24.42 -16.83
CA VAL A 14 -18.66 -23.80 -15.86
C VAL A 14 -17.79 -23.15 -14.78
N LEU A 15 -17.70 -21.82 -14.78
CA LEU A 15 -17.17 -21.08 -13.64
C LEU A 15 -18.27 -21.02 -12.58
N LEU A 16 -18.12 -21.81 -11.51
CA LEU A 16 -18.87 -21.60 -10.28
C LEU A 16 -18.45 -20.26 -9.67
N ALA A 17 -19.27 -19.23 -9.88
CA ALA A 17 -19.27 -18.06 -9.02
C ALA A 17 -20.01 -18.42 -7.72
N ALA A 18 -19.27 -18.93 -6.73
CA ALA A 18 -19.73 -19.01 -5.36
C ALA A 18 -19.58 -17.62 -4.72
N CYS A 19 -20.56 -16.75 -4.91
CA CYS A 19 -20.76 -15.64 -4.00
C CYS A 19 -21.60 -16.17 -2.83
N ASN A 20 -20.95 -16.40 -1.69
CA ASN A 20 -21.66 -16.62 -0.43
C ASN A 20 -22.56 -15.41 -0.18
N ASN A 21 -23.88 -15.62 -0.23
CA ASN A 21 -24.85 -14.70 0.33
C ASN A 21 -25.07 -15.13 1.79
N ASP A 22 -24.19 -14.67 2.67
CA ASP A 22 -24.46 -14.72 4.11
C ASP A 22 -24.78 -13.28 4.56
N ASP A 23 -26.07 -12.95 4.51
CA ASP A 23 -26.68 -11.80 5.17
C ASP A 23 -26.58 -12.00 6.70
N HIS A 24 -25.39 -11.79 7.24
CA HIS A 24 -25.23 -11.50 8.66
C HIS A 24 -24.96 -10.00 8.79
N GLN A 25 -26.05 -9.26 9.04
CA GLN A 25 -25.99 -7.89 9.51
C GLN A 25 -25.29 -7.87 10.88
N GLN A 26 -23.97 -7.80 10.87
CA GLN A 26 -23.20 -7.37 12.02
C GLN A 26 -23.05 -5.86 11.89
N SER A 27 -23.84 -5.12 12.66
CA SER A 27 -23.78 -3.67 12.80
C SER A 27 -22.40 -3.24 13.30
N GLN A 28 -21.46 -3.15 12.38
CA GLN A 28 -20.17 -2.52 12.61
C GLN A 28 -20.42 -1.02 12.51
N THR A 29 -20.62 -0.38 13.67
CA THR A 29 -20.63 1.08 13.79
C THR A 29 -19.22 1.60 13.51
N THR A 30 -18.83 1.55 12.25
CA THR A 30 -17.72 2.33 11.72
C THR A 30 -18.27 3.76 11.64
N PRO A 31 -17.61 4.78 12.22
CA PRO A 31 -18.00 6.15 11.93
C PRO A 31 -17.90 6.35 10.42
N GLU A 32 -19.05 6.43 9.74
CA GLU A 32 -19.15 6.73 8.32
C GLU A 32 -18.72 8.18 8.09
N ASN A 33 -17.40 8.38 8.09
CA ASN A 33 -16.83 9.56 7.49
C ASN A 33 -16.75 9.24 5.99
N ASN A 34 -17.75 9.66 5.21
CA ASN A 34 -17.80 9.59 3.74
C ASN A 34 -16.76 10.52 3.08
N THR A 35 -15.56 10.57 3.64
CA THR A 35 -14.38 11.16 3.02
C THR A 35 -13.61 9.99 2.40
N PRO A 36 -13.32 10.00 1.09
CA PRO A 36 -12.49 8.96 0.49
C PRO A 36 -11.20 8.81 1.30
N SER A 37 -10.87 7.58 1.69
CA SER A 37 -9.65 7.30 2.48
C SER A 37 -8.45 7.90 1.76
N LYS A 38 -7.80 8.88 2.40
CA LYS A 38 -6.55 9.49 1.91
C LYS A 38 -5.39 8.48 1.88
N TYR A 39 -5.54 7.35 2.56
CA TYR A 39 -4.50 6.35 2.72
C TYR A 39 -4.72 5.16 1.77
N TYR A 40 -3.60 4.69 1.20
CA TYR A 40 -3.60 3.59 0.23
C TYR A 40 -3.05 2.30 0.85
N GLN A 41 -3.77 1.19 0.68
CA GLN A 41 -3.33 -0.16 1.04
C GLN A 41 -2.69 -0.23 2.45
N THR A 42 -1.44 -0.72 2.55
CA THR A 42 -0.72 -0.89 3.82
C THR A 42 -0.20 0.43 4.44
N LYS A 43 -0.63 1.60 3.92
CA LYS A 43 -0.26 2.93 4.42
C LYS A 43 -1.33 3.57 5.30
N THR A 44 -2.45 2.88 5.52
CA THR A 44 -3.50 3.34 6.44
C THR A 44 -3.02 3.21 7.89
N PRO A 45 -3.00 4.30 8.67
CA PRO A 45 -2.68 4.24 10.09
C PRO A 45 -3.66 3.33 10.85
N TYR A 46 -3.14 2.57 11.81
CA TYR A 46 -3.98 1.75 12.68
C TYR A 46 -4.85 2.65 13.58
N GLN A 47 -6.16 2.42 13.56
CA GLN A 47 -7.11 3.09 14.46
C GLN A 47 -7.52 2.11 15.56
N PRO A 48 -7.61 2.55 16.83
CA PRO A 48 -8.22 1.75 17.88
C PRO A 48 -9.67 1.37 17.49
N LEU A 49 -10.01 0.09 17.59
CA LEU A 49 -11.35 -0.41 17.23
C LEU A 49 -12.43 -0.01 18.25
N GLN A 50 -12.03 0.23 19.50
CA GLN A 50 -12.91 0.65 20.58
C GLN A 50 -12.16 1.50 21.61
N ASP A 51 -12.92 2.16 22.47
CA ASP A 51 -12.39 2.84 23.65
C ASP A 51 -11.65 1.84 24.54
N LEU A 52 -10.46 2.21 25.00
CA LEU A 52 -9.63 1.42 25.89
C LEU A 52 -10.38 0.97 27.17
N LYS A 53 -11.36 1.76 27.64
CA LYS A 53 -12.14 1.44 28.83
C LYS A 53 -13.23 0.38 28.62
N LYS A 54 -13.48 -0.02 27.37
CA LYS A 54 -14.53 -0.98 27.01
C LYS A 54 -14.02 -2.41 26.85
N TYR A 55 -12.71 -2.62 26.83
CA TYR A 55 -12.15 -3.96 26.80
C TYR A 55 -12.50 -4.74 28.06
N GLU A 56 -12.66 -6.05 27.88
CA GLU A 56 -13.00 -6.98 28.93
C GLU A 56 -11.93 -7.00 30.02
N PRO A 57 -12.33 -6.94 31.31
CA PRO A 57 -11.39 -7.08 32.41
C PRO A 57 -10.90 -8.54 32.52
N THR A 58 -9.81 -8.74 33.25
CA THR A 58 -9.37 -10.08 33.65
C THR A 58 -10.49 -10.83 34.39
N PRO A 59 -10.81 -12.08 34.03
CA PRO A 59 -11.82 -12.87 34.73
C PRO A 59 -11.51 -13.08 36.21
N GLN A 60 -12.55 -13.13 37.05
CA GLN A 60 -12.40 -13.36 38.49
C GLN A 60 -11.66 -14.67 38.77
N GLY A 61 -10.64 -14.62 39.65
CA GLY A 61 -9.85 -15.80 40.05
C GLY A 61 -8.73 -16.17 39.07
N PHE A 62 -8.52 -15.37 38.02
CA PHE A 62 -7.41 -15.52 37.10
C PHE A 62 -6.55 -14.24 37.10
N GLU A 63 -5.26 -14.40 36.79
CA GLU A 63 -4.30 -13.31 36.68
C GLU A 63 -3.50 -13.50 35.38
N PRO A 64 -3.21 -12.43 34.61
CA PRO A 64 -2.39 -12.54 33.42
C PRO A 64 -0.94 -12.81 33.83
N VAL A 65 -0.41 -13.97 33.46
CA VAL A 65 0.99 -14.34 33.74
C VAL A 65 1.94 -14.02 32.57
N PHE A 66 1.40 -13.82 31.37
CA PHE A 66 2.15 -13.50 30.16
C PHE A 66 1.26 -12.83 29.11
N THR A 67 1.83 -11.86 28.41
CA THR A 67 1.20 -11.23 27.24
C THR A 67 2.25 -11.04 26.16
N GLU A 68 1.90 -11.40 24.92
CA GLU A 68 2.72 -11.13 23.74
C GLU A 68 2.00 -10.17 22.80
N LEU A 69 2.75 -9.23 22.24
CA LEU A 69 2.25 -8.27 21.25
C LEU A 69 3.10 -8.35 19.99
N VAL A 70 2.47 -8.71 18.87
CA VAL A 70 3.09 -8.62 17.55
C VAL A 70 2.57 -7.37 16.85
N ALA A 71 3.36 -6.30 16.91
CA ALA A 71 3.04 -5.04 16.25
C ALA A 71 3.79 -4.91 14.92
N ARG A 72 3.10 -4.39 13.90
CA ARG A 72 3.79 -3.83 12.73
C ARG A 72 4.50 -2.53 13.10
N HIS A 73 5.49 -2.16 12.29
CA HIS A 73 6.11 -0.86 12.40
C HIS A 73 5.10 0.29 12.19
N GLY A 74 5.36 1.43 12.83
CA GLY A 74 4.55 2.64 12.65
C GLY A 74 4.65 3.24 11.24
N SER A 75 4.01 4.41 11.07
CA SER A 75 4.13 5.21 9.85
C SER A 75 5.58 5.61 9.61
N ARG A 76 6.00 5.60 8.35
CA ARG A 76 7.36 5.96 7.94
C ARG A 76 7.32 6.78 6.66
N GLY A 77 8.35 7.61 6.49
CA GLY A 77 8.64 8.24 5.21
C GLY A 77 8.96 7.22 4.12
N LEU A 78 8.98 7.69 2.88
CA LEU A 78 9.44 6.90 1.75
C LEU A 78 10.94 6.66 1.93
N SER A 79 11.38 5.40 1.91
CA SER A 79 12.74 5.02 2.31
C SER A 79 13.54 4.37 1.19
N SER A 80 13.02 4.37 -0.03
CA SER A 80 13.68 3.75 -1.17
C SER A 80 13.90 4.79 -2.26
N ILE A 81 15.12 4.82 -2.77
CA ILE A 81 15.59 5.74 -3.81
C ILE A 81 14.67 5.85 -5.03
N LYS A 82 13.89 4.81 -5.35
CA LYS A 82 12.91 4.83 -6.44
C LYS A 82 11.91 5.99 -6.34
N TYR A 83 11.58 6.44 -5.12
CA TYR A 83 10.65 7.55 -4.92
C TYR A 83 11.31 8.90 -5.16
N ASP A 84 12.54 9.09 -4.67
CA ASP A 84 13.30 10.32 -4.89
C ASP A 84 13.70 10.45 -6.37
N LEU A 85 13.99 9.33 -7.03
CA LEU A 85 14.22 9.27 -8.48
C LEU A 85 12.97 9.62 -9.28
N ALA A 86 11.80 9.11 -8.89
CA ALA A 86 10.54 9.47 -9.54
C ALA A 86 10.23 10.97 -9.39
N LEU A 87 10.45 11.51 -8.19
CA LEU A 87 10.29 12.94 -7.91
C LEU A 87 11.29 13.79 -8.71
N TYR A 88 12.56 13.38 -8.78
CA TYR A 88 13.58 14.04 -9.59
C TYR A 88 13.25 14.04 -11.09
N ASN A 89 12.72 12.93 -11.61
CA ASN A 89 12.28 12.87 -13.01
C ASN A 89 11.08 13.79 -13.29
N LEU A 90 10.10 13.83 -12.38
CA LEU A 90 8.98 14.77 -12.47
C LEU A 90 9.47 16.23 -12.45
N TRP A 91 10.40 16.56 -11.56
CA TRP A 91 10.99 17.89 -11.48
C TRP A 91 11.74 18.27 -12.77
N LYS A 92 12.57 17.36 -13.33
CA LYS A 92 13.24 17.59 -14.61
C LYS A 92 12.27 17.85 -15.76
N GLN A 93 11.17 17.11 -15.81
CA GLN A 93 10.13 17.31 -16.82
C GLN A 93 9.48 18.68 -16.67
N ALA A 94 9.07 19.05 -15.45
CA ALA A 94 8.49 20.36 -15.18
C ALA A 94 9.45 21.51 -15.53
N LYS A 95 10.76 21.34 -15.29
CA LYS A 95 11.80 22.29 -15.72
C LYS A 95 11.86 22.42 -17.23
N ALA A 96 11.88 21.31 -17.96
CA ALA A 96 11.90 21.30 -19.43
C ALA A 96 10.66 21.97 -20.03
N GLU A 97 9.52 21.86 -19.36
CA GLU A 97 8.25 22.45 -19.76
C GLU A 97 8.07 23.91 -19.26
N ASN A 98 9.06 24.50 -18.57
CA ASN A 98 8.95 25.81 -17.91
C ASN A 98 7.75 25.91 -16.93
N ALA A 99 7.39 24.80 -16.30
CA ALA A 99 6.25 24.66 -15.39
C ALA A 99 6.64 24.74 -13.90
N LEU A 100 7.91 25.03 -13.59
CA LEU A 100 8.36 25.15 -12.21
C LEU A 100 7.75 26.39 -11.54
N THR A 101 7.22 26.18 -10.34
CA THR A 101 6.88 27.29 -9.43
C THR A 101 8.15 27.85 -8.78
N PRO A 102 8.11 29.06 -8.20
CA PRO A 102 9.26 29.59 -7.46
C PRO A 102 9.76 28.68 -6.33
N LEU A 103 8.87 27.87 -5.73
CA LEU A 103 9.27 26.85 -4.75
C LEU A 103 9.90 25.63 -5.43
N GLY A 104 9.36 25.21 -6.58
CA GLY A 104 9.91 24.12 -7.39
C GLY A 104 11.33 24.39 -7.87
N GLU A 105 11.67 25.64 -8.18
CA GLU A 105 13.05 26.05 -8.51
C GLU A 105 14.02 25.80 -7.34
N LYS A 106 13.60 26.11 -6.11
CA LYS A 106 14.42 25.89 -4.90
C LYS A 106 14.62 24.42 -4.58
N LEU A 107 13.62 23.59 -4.85
CA LEU A 107 13.66 22.14 -4.61
C LEU A 107 14.75 21.42 -5.43
N GLY A 108 15.16 21.98 -6.56
CA GLY A 108 16.14 21.35 -7.45
C GLY A 108 17.47 21.04 -6.79
N ALA A 109 17.98 21.95 -5.95
CA ALA A 109 19.27 21.79 -5.28
C ALA A 109 19.28 20.56 -4.34
N ASP A 110 18.20 20.37 -3.57
CA ASP A 110 18.06 19.24 -2.64
C ASP A 110 17.94 17.91 -3.41
N LEU A 111 17.19 17.88 -4.51
CA LEU A 111 17.07 16.68 -5.33
C LEU A 111 18.41 16.33 -6.02
N GLU A 112 19.16 17.34 -6.44
CA GLU A 112 20.48 17.12 -7.04
C GLU A 112 21.52 16.66 -6.02
N SER A 113 21.52 17.15 -4.78
CA SER A 113 22.44 16.67 -3.74
C SER A 113 22.14 15.24 -3.32
N ASP A 114 20.86 14.88 -3.24
CA ASP A 114 20.45 13.63 -2.59
C ASP A 114 20.29 12.49 -3.61
N VAL A 115 19.81 12.77 -4.82
CA VAL A 115 19.46 11.73 -5.81
C VAL A 115 20.60 11.48 -6.80
N VAL A 116 21.26 12.53 -7.29
CA VAL A 116 22.26 12.40 -8.37
C VAL A 116 23.46 11.52 -7.97
N PRO A 117 24.04 11.60 -6.77
CA PRO A 117 25.15 10.72 -6.38
C PRO A 117 24.75 9.24 -6.34
N LEU A 118 23.49 8.94 -6.06
CA LEU A 118 22.98 7.58 -5.92
C LEU A 118 22.64 6.90 -7.25
N ILE A 119 22.55 7.67 -8.34
CA ILE A 119 22.23 7.15 -9.69
C ILE A 119 23.41 7.25 -10.68
N ARG A 120 24.53 7.87 -10.29
CA ARG A 120 25.72 7.92 -11.16
C ARG A 120 26.35 6.52 -11.27
N PRO A 121 26.66 6.04 -12.48
CA PRO A 121 27.47 4.84 -12.63
C PRO A 121 28.87 5.07 -12.04
N LEU A 122 29.42 4.05 -11.37
CA LEU A 122 30.74 4.06 -10.71
C LEU A 122 31.94 4.36 -11.64
N ASN A 123 31.72 4.57 -12.94
CA ASN A 123 32.77 4.74 -13.95
C ASN A 123 33.23 6.19 -14.21
N SER A 124 32.92 7.15 -13.32
CA SER A 124 33.35 8.55 -13.48
C SER A 124 34.52 8.96 -12.58
N VAL A 125 35.25 7.99 -12.01
CA VAL A 125 36.52 8.21 -11.32
C VAL A 125 37.64 7.50 -12.08
N LEU A 126 37.94 7.97 -13.29
CA LEU A 126 39.22 7.81 -13.99
C LEU A 126 39.45 9.03 -14.88
#